data_AF-A0A969GF60-F1
#
_entry.id   AF-A0A969GF60-F1
#
_cell.length_a   1.000
_cell.length_b   1.000
_cell.length_c   1.000
_cell.angle_alpha   90.00
_cell.angle_beta   90.00
_cell.angle_gamma   90.00
#
_symmetry.space_group_name_H-M   'P 1'
#
loop_
_entity.id
_entity.type
_entity.pdbx_description
1 polymer ?
#
loop_
_entity_poly.entity_id
_entity_poly.type
_entity_poly.pdbx_seq_one_letter_code
_entity_poly.pdbx_strand_id
1 'polypeptide(L)'
;MDARLFTAFTGIGFAIARLNKNILIKLIAPLGGLAVAITVHAFHNTFGGLVGGLEGLALTVISDWFGYAIMIGIIIWVIVHERNIVKKHLAEEVSNGLISQHQYSKAMSPWTLTTAGFSGRATSRFYQVLGELAHKKEQLQKHGDESGNAKIVDILRKELAVLAPQAK
;
A
#
# COMPACT_ATOMS: atom_id res chain seq x y z
N MET A 1 -18.80 -18.43 -3.00
CA MET A 1 -17.79 -17.43 -2.60
C MET A 1 -17.11 -17.85 -1.31
N ASP A 2 -15.77 -17.88 -1.27
CA ASP A 2 -15.01 -18.47 -0.16
C ASP A 2 -14.88 -17.51 1.04
N ALA A 3 -15.02 -18.05 2.27
CA ALA A 3 -14.89 -17.31 3.53
C ALA A 3 -13.59 -16.47 3.66
N ARG A 4 -12.55 -16.81 2.88
CA ARG A 4 -11.23 -16.18 2.86
C ARG A 4 -11.22 -14.77 2.23
N LEU A 5 -12.16 -14.47 1.33
CA LEU A 5 -12.27 -13.14 0.72
C LEU A 5 -12.81 -12.11 1.72
N PHE A 6 -13.75 -12.51 2.59
CA PHE A 6 -14.35 -11.62 3.57
C PHE A 6 -13.37 -11.21 4.68
N THR A 7 -12.53 -12.15 5.14
CA THR A 7 -11.49 -11.85 6.13
C THR A 7 -10.38 -10.95 5.57
N ALA A 8 -10.12 -11.00 4.26
CA ALA A 8 -9.14 -10.11 3.63
C ALA A 8 -9.56 -8.64 3.73
N PHE A 9 -10.85 -8.30 3.57
CA PHE A 9 -11.35 -6.92 3.72
C PHE A 9 -11.22 -6.39 5.16
N THR A 10 -11.51 -7.22 6.15
CA THR A 10 -11.26 -6.88 7.56
C THR A 10 -9.77 -6.70 7.83
N GLY A 11 -8.92 -7.58 7.27
CA GLY A 11 -7.46 -7.48 7.35
C GLY A 11 -6.92 -6.18 6.74
N ILE A 12 -7.46 -5.75 5.60
CA ILE A 12 -7.13 -4.47 4.96
C ILE A 12 -7.55 -3.30 5.86
N GLY A 13 -8.73 -3.36 6.48
CA GLY A 13 -9.18 -2.35 7.46
C GLY A 13 -8.23 -2.22 8.65
N PHE A 14 -7.74 -3.35 9.19
CA PHE A 14 -6.71 -3.35 10.23
C PHE A 14 -5.36 -2.82 9.74
N ALA A 15 -4.95 -3.15 8.51
CA ALA A 15 -3.71 -2.64 7.92
C ALA A 15 -3.76 -1.10 7.79
N ILE A 16 -4.87 -0.55 7.30
CA ILE A 16 -5.10 0.89 7.18
C ILE A 16 -5.10 1.55 8.57
N ALA A 17 -5.77 0.96 9.55
CA ALA A 17 -5.75 1.45 10.93
C ALA A 17 -4.33 1.50 11.51
N ARG A 18 -3.53 0.44 11.30
CA ARG A 18 -2.17 0.36 11.82
C ARG A 18 -1.25 1.46 11.25
N LEU A 19 -1.45 1.84 10.00
CA LEU A 19 -0.63 2.84 9.31
C LEU A 19 -1.02 4.30 9.64
N ASN A 20 -2.15 4.53 10.31
CA ASN A 20 -2.66 5.88 10.60
C ASN A 20 -2.55 6.20 12.09
N LYS A 21 -2.00 7.37 12.48
CA LYS A 21 -2.02 7.84 13.88
C LYS A 21 -3.39 8.34 14.33
N ASN A 22 -4.25 8.77 13.40
CA ASN A 22 -5.57 9.30 13.72
C ASN A 22 -6.48 8.22 14.32
N ILE A 23 -6.85 8.37 15.59
CA ILE A 23 -7.71 7.45 16.34
C ILE A 23 -9.05 7.22 15.63
N LEU A 24 -9.59 8.25 14.97
CA LEU A 24 -10.81 8.13 14.20
C LEU A 24 -10.62 7.13 13.04
N ILE A 25 -9.54 7.26 12.27
CA ILE A 25 -9.23 6.35 11.16
C ILE A 25 -8.89 4.95 11.68
N LYS A 26 -8.22 4.85 12.84
CA LYS A 26 -7.96 3.57 13.52
C LYS A 26 -9.24 2.83 13.90
N LEU A 27 -10.30 3.57 14.24
CA LEU A 27 -11.58 3.00 14.63
C LEU A 27 -12.46 2.70 13.41
N ILE A 28 -12.51 3.62 12.45
CA ILE A 28 -13.43 3.55 11.32
C ILE A 28 -12.89 2.63 10.22
N ALA A 29 -11.58 2.51 10.02
CA ALA A 29 -11.05 1.66 8.94
C ALA A 29 -11.30 0.15 9.16
N PRO A 30 -11.13 -0.42 10.36
CA PRO A 30 -11.48 -1.82 10.63
C PRO A 30 -13.00 -2.05 10.59
N LEU A 31 -13.78 -1.10 11.14
CA LEU A 31 -15.25 -1.16 11.11
C LEU A 31 -15.79 -1.01 9.68
N GLY A 32 -15.16 -0.19 8.84
CA GLY A 32 -15.49 -0.03 7.43
C GLY A 32 -15.16 -1.29 6.63
N GLY A 33 -13.96 -1.87 6.83
CA GLY A 33 -13.60 -3.17 6.23
C GLY A 33 -14.55 -4.29 6.64
N LEU A 34 -14.94 -4.33 7.92
CA LEU A 34 -15.92 -5.29 8.45
C LEU A 34 -17.33 -5.04 7.89
N ALA A 35 -17.78 -3.79 7.80
CA ALA A 35 -19.09 -3.45 7.25
C ALA A 35 -19.20 -3.82 5.77
N VAL A 36 -18.14 -3.58 4.98
CA VAL A 36 -18.07 -4.04 3.59
C VAL A 36 -18.09 -5.56 3.51
N ALA A 37 -17.31 -6.26 4.35
CA ALA A 37 -17.30 -7.72 4.39
C ALA A 37 -18.69 -8.30 4.75
N ILE A 38 -19.35 -7.77 5.78
CA ILE A 38 -20.69 -8.18 6.20
C ILE A 38 -21.71 -7.88 5.11
N THR A 39 -21.63 -6.72 4.46
CA THR A 39 -22.58 -6.34 3.39
C THR A 39 -22.44 -7.29 2.20
N VAL A 40 -21.22 -7.53 1.71
CA VAL A 40 -21.00 -8.45 0.58
C VAL A 40 -21.42 -9.89 0.96
N HIS A 41 -21.17 -10.32 2.20
CA HIS A 41 -21.57 -11.65 2.67
C HIS A 41 -23.09 -11.80 2.82
N ALA A 42 -23.76 -10.78 3.39
CA ALA A 42 -25.20 -10.75 3.54
C ALA A 42 -25.92 -10.68 2.19
N PHE A 43 -25.39 -9.90 1.24
CA PHE A 43 -25.86 -9.92 -0.15
C PHE A 43 -25.73 -11.33 -0.73
N HIS A 44 -24.53 -11.94 -0.72
CA HIS A 44 -24.33 -13.28 -1.27
C HIS A 44 -25.25 -14.34 -0.64
N ASN A 45 -25.43 -14.35 0.69
CA ASN A 45 -26.31 -15.31 1.36
C ASN A 45 -27.80 -15.08 1.09
N THR A 46 -28.23 -13.83 0.97
CA THR A 46 -29.65 -13.51 0.71
C THR A 46 -30.02 -13.90 -0.72
N PHE A 47 -29.14 -13.63 -1.70
CA PHE A 47 -29.41 -13.92 -3.11
C PHE A 47 -29.17 -15.38 -3.50
N GLY A 48 -28.26 -16.09 -2.83
CA GLY A 48 -28.05 -17.53 -3.03
C GLY A 48 -29.16 -18.41 -2.45
N GLY A 49 -29.95 -17.92 -1.49
CA GLY A 49 -31.01 -18.68 -0.82
C GLY A 49 -32.43 -18.41 -1.31
N LEU A 50 -32.71 -17.21 -1.86
CA LEU A 50 -34.08 -16.80 -2.23
C LEU A 50 -34.47 -17.07 -3.70
N VAL A 51 -33.52 -17.24 -4.62
CA VAL A 51 -33.81 -17.31 -6.06
C VAL A 51 -33.31 -18.64 -6.63
N GLY A 52 -34.22 -19.60 -6.83
CA GLY A 52 -33.94 -20.83 -7.57
C GLY A 52 -34.01 -20.59 -9.08
N GLY A 53 -33.03 -21.08 -9.84
CA GLY A 53 -33.00 -21.01 -11.31
C GLY A 53 -31.83 -20.20 -11.89
N LEU A 54 -31.86 -19.99 -13.21
CA LEU A 54 -30.84 -19.25 -13.97
C LEU A 54 -30.66 -17.79 -13.51
N GLU A 55 -31.74 -17.15 -13.02
CA GLU A 55 -31.71 -15.78 -12.51
C GLU A 55 -30.94 -15.67 -11.18
N GLY A 56 -31.07 -16.67 -10.30
CA GLY A 56 -30.30 -16.76 -9.06
C GLY A 56 -28.80 -16.95 -9.33
N LEU A 57 -28.45 -17.75 -10.34
CA LEU A 57 -27.07 -17.91 -10.80
C LEU A 57 -26.50 -16.62 -11.41
N ALA A 58 -27.27 -15.87 -12.20
CA ALA A 58 -26.81 -14.61 -12.76
C ALA A 58 -26.52 -13.55 -11.68
N LEU A 59 -27.39 -13.45 -10.67
CA LEU A 59 -27.24 -12.49 -9.58
C LEU A 59 -26.08 -12.85 -8.64
N THR A 60 -25.87 -14.14 -8.34
CA THR A 60 -24.71 -14.57 -7.53
C THR A 60 -23.39 -14.28 -8.24
N VAL A 61 -23.32 -14.52 -9.57
CA VAL A 61 -22.14 -14.16 -10.37
C VAL A 61 -21.91 -12.64 -10.35
N ILE A 62 -22.93 -11.81 -10.55
CA ILE A 62 -22.77 -10.34 -10.50
C ILE A 62 -22.27 -9.88 -9.12
N SER A 63 -22.80 -10.46 -8.04
CA SER A 63 -22.38 -10.15 -6.68
C SER A 63 -20.91 -10.51 -6.42
N ASP A 64 -20.45 -11.67 -6.90
CA ASP A 64 -19.05 -12.07 -6.78
C ASP A 64 -18.13 -11.08 -7.51
N TRP A 65 -18.49 -10.70 -8.74
CA TRP A 65 -17.72 -9.75 -9.54
C TRP A 65 -17.67 -8.35 -8.91
N PHE A 66 -18.72 -7.91 -8.23
CA PHE A 66 -18.73 -6.63 -7.52
C PHE A 66 -17.72 -6.60 -6.36
N GLY A 67 -17.64 -7.68 -5.58
CA GLY A 67 -16.64 -7.82 -4.52
C GLY A 67 -15.20 -7.77 -5.05
N TYR A 68 -14.92 -8.49 -6.15
CA TYR A 68 -13.63 -8.42 -6.83
C TYR A 68 -13.32 -7.03 -7.37
N ALA A 69 -14.31 -6.34 -7.95
CA ALA A 69 -14.14 -4.98 -8.48
C ALA A 69 -13.76 -3.98 -7.38
N ILE A 70 -14.41 -4.03 -6.21
CA ILE A 70 -14.05 -3.20 -5.05
C ILE A 70 -12.62 -3.49 -4.61
N MET A 71 -12.24 -4.77 -4.48
CA MET A 71 -10.90 -5.17 -4.07
C MET A 71 -9.83 -4.65 -5.05
N ILE A 72 -10.05 -4.83 -6.35
CA ILE A 72 -9.17 -4.32 -7.40
C ILE A 72 -9.07 -2.79 -7.32
N GLY A 73 -10.19 -2.09 -7.09
CA GLY A 73 -10.20 -0.64 -6.91
C GLY A 73 -9.34 -0.18 -5.73
N ILE A 74 -9.45 -0.85 -4.58
CA ILE A 74 -8.62 -0.58 -3.40
C ILE A 74 -7.13 -0.83 -3.70
N ILE A 75 -6.80 -1.94 -4.36
CA ILE A 75 -5.42 -2.28 -4.74
C ILE A 75 -4.83 -1.18 -5.64
N ILE A 76 -5.57 -0.77 -6.67
CA ILE A 76 -5.16 0.31 -7.57
C ILE A 76 -4.96 1.61 -6.79
N TRP A 77 -5.90 1.96 -5.92
CA TRP A 77 -5.80 3.17 -5.10
C TRP A 77 -4.56 3.16 -4.21
N VAL A 78 -4.26 2.04 -3.53
CA VAL A 78 -3.05 1.90 -2.71
C VAL A 78 -1.80 2.06 -3.56
N ILE A 79 -1.72 1.41 -4.72
CA ILE A 79 -0.56 1.50 -5.63
C ILE A 79 -0.35 2.95 -6.09
N VAL A 80 -1.42 3.66 -6.47
CA VAL A 80 -1.35 5.05 -6.92
C VAL A 80 -0.95 5.97 -5.77
N HIS A 81 -1.52 5.77 -4.58
CA HIS A 81 -1.20 6.56 -3.39
C HIS A 81 0.29 6.42 -3.02
N GLU A 82 0.78 5.18 -2.97
CA GLU A 82 2.17 4.86 -2.67
C GLU A 82 3.12 5.50 -3.68
N ARG A 83 2.81 5.34 -4.98
CA ARG A 83 3.59 5.94 -6.06
C ARG A 83 3.65 7.46 -5.97
N ASN A 84 2.58 8.13 -5.54
CA ASN A 84 2.55 9.58 -5.39
C ASN A 84 3.43 10.06 -4.22
N ILE A 85 3.47 9.32 -3.11
CA ILE A 85 4.35 9.62 -1.96
C ILE A 85 5.82 9.51 -2.40
N VAL A 86 6.18 8.38 -3.02
CA VAL A 86 7.53 8.12 -3.51
C VAL A 86 7.96 9.18 -4.53
N LYS A 87 7.11 9.47 -5.52
CA LYS A 87 7.35 10.50 -6.55
C LYS A 87 7.65 11.86 -5.92
N LYS A 88 6.82 12.29 -4.96
CA LYS A 88 6.93 13.59 -4.31
C LYS A 88 8.24 13.73 -3.52
N HIS A 89 8.58 12.74 -2.69
CA HIS A 89 9.70 12.85 -1.76
C HIS A 89 11.05 12.53 -2.37
N LEU A 90 11.10 11.66 -3.38
CA LEU A 90 12.35 11.31 -4.06
C LEU A 90 12.73 12.31 -5.15
N ALA A 91 11.79 13.07 -5.70
CA ALA A 91 12.12 14.11 -6.69
C ALA A 91 13.14 15.12 -6.15
N GLU A 92 13.04 15.48 -4.87
CA GLU A 92 14.03 16.33 -4.18
C GLU A 92 15.41 15.67 -4.12
N GLU A 93 15.47 14.37 -3.81
CA GLU A 93 16.75 13.64 -3.71
C GLU A 93 17.43 13.45 -5.07
N VAL A 94 16.65 13.35 -6.16
CA VAL A 94 17.19 13.41 -7.53
C VAL A 94 17.79 14.78 -7.82
N SER A 95 17.07 15.86 -7.48
CA SER A 95 17.56 17.23 -7.71
C SER A 95 18.82 17.56 -6.91
N ASN A 96 18.96 16.97 -5.72
CA ASN A 96 20.15 17.10 -4.87
C ASN A 96 21.31 16.18 -5.32
N GLY A 97 21.11 15.37 -6.36
CA GLY A 97 22.13 14.45 -6.88
C GLY A 97 22.41 13.23 -6.00
N LEU A 98 21.61 12.98 -4.96
CA LEU A 98 21.78 11.85 -4.06
C LEU A 98 21.42 10.52 -4.74
N ILE A 99 20.47 10.56 -5.68
CA ILE A 99 20.03 9.42 -6.47
C ILE A 99 19.99 9.78 -7.96
N SER A 100 20.34 8.83 -8.82
CA SER A 100 20.29 9.03 -10.26
C SER A 100 18.86 8.94 -10.81
N GLN A 101 18.63 9.56 -11.97
CA GLN A 101 17.33 9.46 -12.67
C GLN A 101 16.95 8.00 -13.00
N HIS A 102 17.93 7.13 -13.23
CA HIS A 102 17.72 5.70 -13.49
C HIS A 102 17.30 4.95 -12.22
N GLN A 103 17.89 5.25 -11.07
CA GLN A 103 17.46 4.68 -9.79
C GLN A 103 16.07 5.16 -9.39
N TYR A 104 15.75 6.43 -9.68
CA TYR A 104 14.42 7.00 -9.48
C TYR A 104 13.34 6.33 -10.34
N SER A 105 13.60 6.11 -11.64
CA SER A 105 12.63 5.43 -12.52
C SER A 105 12.39 3.98 -12.09
N LYS A 106 13.44 3.27 -11.67
CA LYS A 106 13.32 1.94 -11.05
C LYS A 106 12.50 1.98 -9.76
N ALA A 107 12.75 2.94 -8.87
CA ALA A 107 11.97 3.08 -7.63
C ALA A 107 10.47 3.36 -7.86
N MET A 108 10.11 3.96 -9.00
CA MET A 108 8.71 4.16 -9.39
C MET A 108 8.02 2.89 -9.93
N SER A 109 8.77 1.82 -10.19
CA SER A 109 8.22 0.56 -10.70
C SER A 109 7.78 -0.35 -9.56
N PRO A 110 6.51 -0.82 -9.54
CA PRO A 110 6.02 -1.77 -8.53
C PRO A 110 6.85 -3.06 -8.47
N TRP A 111 7.39 -3.48 -9.62
CA TRP A 111 8.18 -4.70 -9.75
C TRP A 111 9.58 -4.58 -9.15
N THR A 112 10.12 -3.38 -9.02
CA THR A 112 11.48 -3.18 -8.55
C THR A 112 11.60 -3.54 -7.07
N LEU A 113 10.64 -3.20 -6.21
CA LEU A 113 10.66 -3.64 -4.81
C LEU A 113 10.52 -5.16 -4.68
N THR A 114 9.67 -5.78 -5.50
CA THR A 114 9.46 -7.23 -5.50
C THR A 114 10.69 -7.99 -5.99
N THR A 115 11.41 -7.42 -6.95
CA THR A 115 12.59 -8.07 -7.56
C THR A 115 13.92 -7.62 -6.95
N ALA A 116 13.92 -6.56 -6.12
CA ALA A 116 15.10 -6.03 -5.46
C ALA A 116 15.82 -7.10 -4.61
N GLY A 117 15.07 -8.01 -3.99
CA GLY A 117 15.64 -9.15 -3.26
C GLY A 117 16.54 -10.06 -4.10
N PHE A 118 16.33 -10.12 -5.42
CA PHE A 118 17.12 -10.91 -6.36
C PHE A 118 18.29 -10.12 -6.98
N SER A 119 18.38 -8.81 -6.75
CA SER A 119 19.34 -7.90 -7.40
C SER A 119 20.65 -7.68 -6.61
N GLY A 120 20.89 -8.50 -5.59
CA GLY A 120 22.06 -8.43 -4.70
C GLY A 120 21.78 -7.65 -3.41
N ARG A 121 22.52 -7.97 -2.33
CA ARG A 121 22.27 -7.40 -0.99
C ARG A 121 22.33 -5.87 -0.95
N ALA A 122 23.31 -5.27 -1.63
CA ALA A 122 23.49 -3.82 -1.66
C ALA A 122 22.33 -3.11 -2.40
N THR A 123 21.94 -3.62 -3.57
CA THR A 123 20.81 -3.09 -4.35
C THR A 123 19.48 -3.25 -3.61
N SER A 124 19.26 -4.40 -2.97
CA SER A 124 18.07 -4.65 -2.15
C SER A 124 17.98 -3.67 -0.98
N ARG A 125 19.09 -3.50 -0.24
CA ARG A 125 19.16 -2.55 0.87
C ARG A 125 18.97 -1.11 0.40
N PHE A 126 19.53 -0.74 -0.74
CA PHE A 126 19.37 0.59 -1.32
C PHE A 126 17.88 0.91 -1.57
N TYR A 127 17.15 0.06 -2.30
CA TYR A 127 15.72 0.31 -2.56
C TYR A 127 14.87 0.25 -1.29
N GLN A 128 15.24 -0.56 -0.31
CA GLN A 128 14.59 -0.57 1.00
C GLN A 128 14.77 0.78 1.72
N VAL A 129 16.01 1.25 1.89
CA VAL A 129 16.33 2.52 2.56
C VAL A 129 15.70 3.71 1.82
N LEU A 130 15.65 3.65 0.49
CA LEU A 130 15.01 4.65 -0.35
C LEU A 130 13.49 4.76 -0.08
N GLY A 131 12.80 3.62 0.06
CA GLY A 131 11.38 3.58 0.45
C GLY A 131 11.17 4.08 1.89
N GLU A 132 12.02 3.65 2.82
CA GLU A 132 12.00 4.14 4.21
C GLU A 132 12.17 5.65 4.28
N LEU A 133 13.09 6.23 3.49
CA LEU A 133 13.31 7.66 3.39
C LEU A 133 12.07 8.39 2.90
N ALA A 134 11.46 7.92 1.80
CA ALA A 134 10.25 8.54 1.25
C ALA A 134 9.10 8.57 2.26
N HIS A 135 8.86 7.44 2.94
CA HIS A 135 7.84 7.37 3.99
C HIS A 135 8.17 8.25 5.20
N LYS A 136 9.43 8.31 5.63
CA LYS A 136 9.84 9.12 6.77
C LYS A 136 9.74 10.62 6.48
N LYS A 137 10.03 11.05 5.25
CA LYS A 137 9.79 12.43 4.82
C LYS A 137 8.31 12.78 4.79
N GLU A 138 7.45 11.88 4.30
CA GLU A 138 6.00 12.08 4.36
C GLU A 138 5.49 12.14 5.81
N GLN A 139 6.02 11.30 6.70
CA GLN A 139 5.71 11.35 8.13
C GLN A 139 6.17 12.67 8.77
N LEU A 140 7.39 13.13 8.47
CA LEU A 140 7.91 14.41 8.95
C LEU A 140 7.05 15.59 8.46
N GLN A 141 6.62 15.56 7.20
CA GLN A 141 5.77 16.62 6.65
C GLN A 141 4.37 16.64 7.27
N LYS A 142 3.76 15.47 7.48
CA LYS A 142 2.40 15.35 8.03
C LYS A 142 2.35 15.53 9.55
N HIS A 143 3.40 15.12 10.26
CA HIS A 143 3.39 14.99 11.72
C HIS A 143 4.49 15.76 12.43
N GLY A 144 5.35 16.49 11.71
CA GLY A 144 6.48 17.20 12.31
C GLY A 144 7.51 16.26 12.95
N ASP A 145 8.32 16.81 13.86
CA ASP A 145 9.44 16.11 14.49
C ASP A 145 9.08 15.44 15.84
N GLU A 146 7.88 14.87 15.94
CA GLU A 146 7.38 14.25 17.18
C GLU A 146 8.20 13.03 17.67
N SER A 147 8.97 12.38 16.80
CA SER A 147 9.68 11.14 17.10
C SER A 147 11.15 11.15 16.65
N GLY A 148 11.72 12.35 16.45
CA GLY A 148 13.04 12.48 15.84
C GLY A 148 13.03 12.09 14.35
N ASN A 149 11.90 12.31 13.67
CA ASN A 149 11.74 12.01 12.25
C ASN A 149 12.80 12.75 11.42
N ALA A 150 13.15 13.98 11.81
CA ALA A 150 14.19 14.75 11.13
C ALA A 150 15.57 14.07 11.23
N LYS A 151 15.91 13.52 12.41
CA LYS A 151 17.15 12.76 12.62
C LYS A 151 17.16 11.46 11.81
N ILE A 152 16.03 10.75 11.77
CA ILE A 152 15.90 9.51 10.99
C ILE A 152 16.07 9.79 9.50
N VAL A 153 15.47 10.86 8.99
CA VAL A 153 15.64 11.29 7.58
C VAL A 153 17.13 11.55 7.26
N ASP A 154 17.85 12.24 8.15
CA ASP A 154 19.29 12.50 7.97
C ASP A 154 20.13 11.21 7.98
N ILE A 155 19.85 10.29 8.91
CA ILE A 155 20.51 8.97 8.96
C ILE A 155 20.26 8.19 7.66
N LEU A 156 19.02 8.15 7.20
CA LEU A 156 18.64 7.44 5.97
C LEU A 156 19.30 8.06 4.74
N ARG A 157 19.42 9.40 4.66
CA ARG A 157 20.15 10.08 3.58
C ARG A 157 21.63 9.69 3.57
N LYS A 158 22.27 9.62 4.74
CA LYS A 158 23.68 9.20 4.86
C LYS A 158 23.88 7.74 4.45
N GLU A 159 23.02 6.84 4.91
CA GLU A 159 23.05 5.42 4.51
C GLU A 159 22.84 5.29 2.99
N LEU A 160 21.90 6.05 2.43
CA LEU A 160 21.62 6.06 0.99
C LEU A 160 22.83 6.55 0.18
N ALA A 161 23.55 7.58 0.64
CA ALA A 161 24.76 8.07 -0.01
C ALA A 161 25.87 7.00 -0.10
N VAL A 162 25.98 6.13 0.91
CA VAL A 162 26.94 5.01 0.92
C VAL A 162 26.52 3.88 -0.01
N LEU A 163 25.21 3.62 -0.11
CA LEU A 163 24.64 2.54 -0.90
C LEU A 163 24.46 2.90 -2.39
N ALA A 164 24.21 4.17 -2.72
CA ALA A 164 23.93 4.63 -4.08
C ALA A 164 25.00 4.24 -5.12
N PRO A 165 26.31 4.29 -4.83
CA PRO A 165 27.36 3.84 -5.77
C PRO A 165 27.40 2.32 -5.95
N GLN A 166 26.86 1.55 -5.00
CA GLN A 166 26.91 0.09 -4.98
C GLN A 166 25.65 -0.54 -5.62
N ALA A 167 24.57 0.23 -5.73
CA ALA A 167 23.29 -0.20 -6.27
C ALA A 167 23.25 -0.08 -7.80
N LYS A 168 22.89 -1.18 -8.48
CA LYS A 168 22.79 -1.27 -9.95
C LYS A 168 21.37 -0.98 -10.49
#